data_AF-A0A0P0LG71-F1
#
_entry.id   AF-A0A0P0LG71-F1
#
_cell.length_a   1.000
_cell.length_b   1.000
_cell.length_c   1.000
_cell.angle_alpha   90.00
_cell.angle_beta   90.00
_cell.angle_gamma   90.00
#
_symmetry.space_group_name_H-M   'P 1'
#
loop_
_entity.id
_entity.type
_entity.pdbx_description
1 polymer ?
#
loop_
_entity_poly.entity_id
_entity_poly.type
_entity_poly.pdbx_seq_one_letter_code
_entity_poly.pdbx_strand_id
1 'polypeptide(L)'
;MRKYLFLFTFLLLSAKSFAQDKDFNYKFYGQIRTDFYYNSRANEETVDGLFYMYPKDKVYDATGKDLNATANGSFYTLYTRLGIDVQGPKLGRAKTSAKVEMDFRGSGTTFSTVRLRHAYLNLDWGKPSLLLGQTWHPLYGDVAPQILNLNMGAPFQPFSRAPQIRFRYKAGDIQLTGAAIWQSQYLSQGPDGKSQKYIKKVVYPKSILVQITKEATG
;
A
#
# COMPACT_ATOMS: atom_id res chain seq x y z
N MET A 1 -20.94 41.32 -2.96
CA MET A 1 -19.66 41.00 -3.65
C MET A 1 -18.41 41.41 -2.86
N ARG A 2 -18.35 42.61 -2.27
CA ARG A 2 -17.18 43.10 -1.51
C ARG A 2 -16.78 42.26 -0.27
N LYS A 3 -17.73 41.60 0.40
CA LYS A 3 -17.48 40.78 1.61
C LYS A 3 -16.77 39.44 1.32
N TYR A 4 -17.02 38.83 0.16
CA TYR A 4 -16.33 37.60 -0.26
C TYR A 4 -14.93 37.89 -0.79
N LEU A 5 -14.69 39.10 -1.29
CA LEU A 5 -13.37 39.55 -1.71
C LEU A 5 -12.39 39.54 -0.53
N PHE A 6 -12.80 40.07 0.63
CA PHE A 6 -11.95 40.05 1.85
C PHE A 6 -11.67 38.64 2.36
N LEU A 7 -12.64 37.72 2.30
CA LEU A 7 -12.44 36.32 2.69
C LEU A 7 -11.44 35.62 1.75
N PHE A 8 -11.51 35.92 0.46
CA PHE A 8 -10.59 35.40 -0.54
C PHE A 8 -9.18 36.00 -0.40
N THR A 9 -9.06 37.29 -0.08
CA THR A 9 -7.77 37.93 0.21
C THR A 9 -7.14 37.38 1.49
N PHE A 10 -7.94 37.07 2.53
CA PHE A 10 -7.44 36.46 3.76
C PHE A 10 -6.97 35.01 3.54
N LEU A 11 -7.65 34.26 2.67
CA LEU A 11 -7.26 32.91 2.25
C LEU A 11 -5.99 32.90 1.38
N LEU A 12 -5.80 33.94 0.56
CA LEU A 12 -4.58 34.13 -0.24
C LEU A 12 -3.38 34.62 0.60
N LEU A 13 -3.64 35.35 1.69
CA LEU A 13 -2.62 35.80 2.63
C LEU A 13 -2.15 34.68 3.56
N SER A 14 -3.02 33.75 3.98
CA SER A 14 -2.60 32.56 4.74
C SER A 14 -1.78 31.57 3.89
N ALA A 15 -1.94 31.57 2.57
CA ALA A 15 -1.11 30.79 1.66
C ALA A 15 0.36 31.27 1.60
N LYS A 16 0.67 32.50 2.01
CA LYS A 16 2.05 33.03 2.06
C LYS A 16 2.81 32.71 3.36
N SER A 17 2.14 32.18 4.38
CA SER A 17 2.78 31.85 5.67
C SER A 17 3.40 30.45 5.72
N PHE A 18 3.28 29.64 4.67
CA PHE A 18 4.22 28.54 4.43
C PHE A 18 5.37 29.06 3.56
N ALA A 19 6.09 30.05 4.06
CA ALA A 19 7.45 30.29 3.61
C ALA A 19 8.21 28.99 3.87
N GLN A 20 8.55 28.27 2.80
CA GLN A 20 9.23 26.98 2.82
C GLN A 20 10.36 27.02 3.84
N ASP A 21 10.19 26.34 4.99
CA ASP A 21 11.27 26.14 5.94
C ASP A 21 12.44 25.55 5.16
N LYS A 22 13.63 26.16 5.27
CA LYS A 22 14.81 25.87 4.43
C LYS A 22 15.23 24.39 4.43
N ASP A 23 14.74 23.63 5.40
CA ASP A 23 15.08 22.23 5.62
C ASP A 23 14.01 21.22 5.17
N PHE A 24 12.92 21.69 4.56
CA PHE A 24 11.90 20.81 3.98
C PHE A 24 11.94 20.75 2.45
N ASN A 25 11.89 19.54 1.93
CA ASN A 25 11.73 19.26 0.50
C ASN A 25 10.48 18.40 0.28
N TYR A 26 9.70 18.74 -0.74
CA TYR A 26 8.46 18.08 -1.10
C TYR A 26 8.54 17.61 -2.55
N LYS A 27 8.25 16.33 -2.78
CA LYS A 27 8.15 15.76 -4.12
C LYS A 27 6.77 15.15 -4.30
N PHE A 28 5.94 15.82 -5.10
CA PHE A 28 4.68 15.27 -5.58
C PHE A 28 4.96 14.26 -6.69
N TYR A 29 4.28 13.11 -6.64
CA TYR A 29 4.38 12.08 -7.66
C TYR A 29 3.05 11.34 -7.82
N GLY A 30 2.94 10.60 -8.91
CA GLY A 30 1.72 9.84 -9.19
C GLY A 30 1.74 9.26 -10.58
N GLN A 31 0.62 8.64 -10.95
CA GLN A 31 0.36 8.13 -12.29
C GLN A 31 -1.14 8.09 -12.53
N ILE A 32 -1.55 8.42 -13.76
CA ILE A 32 -2.87 8.04 -14.27
C ILE A 32 -2.70 6.66 -14.90
N ARG A 33 -3.52 5.69 -14.47
CA ARG A 33 -3.45 4.32 -14.97
C ARG A 33 -4.84 3.83 -15.35
N THR A 34 -4.95 3.33 -16.57
CA THR A 34 -6.10 2.66 -17.13
C THR A 34 -5.77 1.18 -17.28
N ASP A 35 -6.63 0.32 -16.79
CA ASP A 35 -6.48 -1.13 -16.85
C ASP A 35 -7.66 -1.71 -17.64
N PHE A 36 -7.35 -2.31 -18.79
CA PHE A 36 -8.26 -3.13 -19.56
C PHE A 36 -7.86 -4.59 -19.38
N TYR A 37 -8.82 -5.47 -19.14
CA TYR A 37 -8.55 -6.90 -19.15
C TYR A 37 -9.68 -7.67 -19.85
N TYR A 38 -9.30 -8.83 -20.35
CA TYR A 38 -10.20 -9.83 -20.92
C TYR A 38 -9.73 -11.20 -20.44
N ASN A 39 -10.64 -11.97 -19.86
CA ASN A 39 -10.40 -13.36 -19.51
C ASN A 39 -11.35 -14.24 -20.31
N SER A 40 -10.84 -15.35 -20.85
CA SER A 40 -11.65 -16.35 -21.55
C SER A 40 -12.45 -17.26 -20.61
N ARG A 41 -12.21 -17.15 -19.29
CA ARG A 41 -12.73 -18.02 -18.25
C ARG A 41 -12.98 -17.24 -16.96
N ALA A 42 -13.90 -17.71 -16.12
CA ALA A 42 -14.08 -17.24 -14.76
C ALA A 42 -12.84 -17.54 -13.88
N ASN A 43 -12.47 -16.57 -13.03
CA ASN A 43 -11.25 -16.64 -12.22
C ASN A 43 -11.53 -16.48 -10.73
N GLU A 44 -10.56 -16.91 -9.93
CA GLU A 44 -10.42 -16.45 -8.56
C GLU A 44 -9.78 -15.07 -8.60
N GLU A 45 -10.51 -14.06 -8.13
CA GLU A 45 -10.15 -12.67 -8.34
C GLU A 45 -10.68 -11.76 -7.21
N THR A 46 -10.14 -10.56 -7.14
CA THR A 46 -10.74 -9.47 -6.36
C THR A 46 -10.77 -8.19 -7.21
N VAL A 47 -11.52 -7.18 -6.75
CA VAL A 47 -11.64 -5.91 -7.48
C VAL A 47 -12.19 -6.11 -8.89
N ASP A 48 -13.21 -6.94 -9.00
CA ASP A 48 -13.90 -7.20 -10.26
C ASP A 48 -12.92 -7.51 -11.40
N GLY A 49 -12.22 -8.63 -11.29
CA GLY A 49 -11.22 -9.13 -12.24
C GLY A 49 -9.89 -8.38 -12.35
N LEU A 50 -9.76 -7.14 -11.87
CA LEU A 50 -8.48 -6.41 -11.95
C LEU A 50 -7.36 -7.05 -11.12
N PHE A 51 -7.73 -7.70 -10.02
CA PHE A 51 -6.80 -8.48 -9.22
C PHE A 51 -7.03 -9.97 -9.50
N TYR A 52 -6.52 -10.42 -10.64
CA TYR A 52 -6.53 -11.81 -11.06
C TYR A 52 -5.61 -12.65 -10.19
N MET A 53 -6.03 -13.84 -9.74
CA MET A 53 -5.13 -14.78 -9.06
C MET A 53 -4.85 -16.01 -9.94
N TYR A 54 -5.87 -16.80 -10.25
CA TYR A 54 -5.77 -18.02 -11.05
C TYR A 54 -7.14 -18.40 -11.64
N PRO A 55 -7.19 -19.20 -12.72
CA PRO A 55 -8.46 -19.60 -13.31
C PRO A 55 -9.18 -20.59 -12.40
N LYS A 56 -10.52 -20.50 -12.32
CA LYS A 56 -11.32 -21.47 -11.57
C LYS A 56 -11.30 -22.82 -12.26
N ASP A 57 -11.37 -23.90 -11.49
CA ASP A 57 -11.45 -25.26 -12.04
C ASP A 57 -12.75 -25.47 -12.84
N LYS A 58 -12.87 -26.58 -13.56
CA LYS A 58 -14.07 -26.94 -14.31
C LYS A 58 -15.19 -27.31 -13.35
N VAL A 59 -16.36 -26.71 -13.55
CA VAL A 59 -17.56 -27.04 -12.79
C VAL A 59 -18.64 -27.37 -13.80
N TYR A 60 -18.95 -28.66 -13.91
CA TYR A 60 -19.91 -29.14 -14.88
C TYR A 60 -21.33 -29.09 -14.31
N ASP A 61 -22.29 -28.64 -15.12
CA ASP A 61 -23.70 -28.85 -14.84
C ASP A 61 -24.14 -30.29 -15.15
N ALA A 62 -25.42 -30.60 -14.90
CA ALA A 62 -25.99 -31.91 -15.16
C ALA A 62 -25.92 -32.35 -16.65
N THR A 63 -25.66 -31.42 -17.57
CA THR A 63 -25.51 -31.68 -19.01
C THR A 63 -24.05 -31.80 -19.46
N GLY A 64 -23.10 -31.68 -18.53
CA GLY A 64 -21.67 -31.72 -18.83
C GLY A 64 -21.10 -30.40 -19.36
N LYS A 65 -21.84 -29.28 -19.27
CA LYS A 65 -21.35 -27.95 -19.66
C LYS A 65 -20.57 -27.33 -18.50
N ASP A 66 -19.36 -26.85 -18.79
CA ASP A 66 -18.53 -26.15 -17.82
C ASP A 66 -19.07 -24.74 -17.55
N LEU A 67 -19.61 -24.54 -16.35
CA LEU A 67 -20.16 -23.27 -15.87
C LEU A 67 -19.10 -22.17 -15.76
N ASN A 68 -17.83 -22.52 -15.55
CA ASN A 68 -16.74 -21.56 -15.44
C ASN A 68 -16.14 -21.18 -16.81
N ALA A 69 -16.54 -21.84 -17.91
CA ALA A 69 -16.13 -21.50 -19.27
C ALA A 69 -16.87 -20.27 -19.81
N THR A 70 -16.83 -19.17 -19.05
CA THR A 70 -17.47 -17.90 -19.37
C THR A 70 -16.41 -16.81 -19.48
N ALA A 71 -16.45 -16.06 -20.58
CA ALA A 71 -15.54 -14.93 -20.78
C ALA A 71 -16.03 -13.71 -20.00
N ASN A 72 -15.09 -12.90 -19.49
CA ASN A 72 -15.37 -11.62 -18.85
C ASN A 72 -14.30 -10.58 -19.19
N GLY A 73 -14.60 -9.31 -18.96
CA GLY A 73 -13.66 -8.22 -19.18
C GLY A 73 -14.24 -6.91 -18.66
N SER A 74 -13.36 -6.05 -18.16
CA SER A 74 -13.72 -4.74 -17.65
C SER A 74 -12.62 -3.71 -17.95
N PHE A 75 -13.00 -2.43 -17.87
CA PHE A 75 -12.11 -1.30 -18.07
C PHE A 75 -12.20 -0.35 -16.88
N TYR A 76 -11.07 -0.08 -16.23
CA TYR A 76 -11.02 0.65 -14.97
C TYR A 76 -9.85 1.62 -14.88
N THR A 77 -10.02 2.67 -14.08
CA THR A 77 -8.96 3.67 -13.79
C THR A 77 -8.55 3.71 -12.30
N LEU A 78 -8.95 2.67 -11.56
CA LEU A 78 -8.91 2.60 -10.10
C LEU A 78 -7.50 2.71 -9.50
N TYR A 79 -6.46 2.34 -10.26
CA TYR A 79 -5.06 2.36 -9.79
C TYR A 79 -4.28 3.60 -10.23
N THR A 80 -5.00 4.64 -10.63
CA THR A 80 -4.49 6.01 -10.62
C THR A 80 -4.01 6.34 -9.20
N ARG A 81 -2.80 6.89 -9.10
CA ARG A 81 -2.09 7.09 -7.83
C ARG A 81 -1.63 8.52 -7.69
N LEU A 82 -1.66 8.99 -6.45
CA LEU A 82 -1.14 10.28 -6.03
C LEU A 82 -0.35 10.08 -4.74
N GLY A 83 0.79 10.74 -4.64
CA GLY A 83 1.65 10.65 -3.47
C GLY A 83 2.53 11.88 -3.29
N ILE A 84 3.03 12.03 -2.07
CA ILE A 84 3.93 13.08 -1.66
C ILE A 84 5.04 12.43 -0.83
N ASP A 85 6.27 12.65 -1.26
CA ASP A 85 7.46 12.37 -0.48
C ASP A 85 7.94 13.67 0.16
N VAL A 86 8.17 13.62 1.47
CA VAL A 86 8.64 14.76 2.26
C VAL A 86 10.00 14.40 2.85
N GLN A 87 11.00 15.24 2.64
CA GLN A 87 12.22 15.24 3.42
C GLN A 87 12.12 16.39 4.42
N GLY A 88 12.35 16.09 5.69
CA GLY A 88 12.28 17.08 6.76
C GLY A 88 13.64 17.41 7.36
N PRO A 89 13.67 18.34 8.33
CA PRO A 89 14.87 18.72 9.04
C PRO A 89 15.48 17.54 9.78
N LYS A 90 16.78 17.62 10.05
CA LYS A 90 17.45 16.60 10.87
C LYS A 90 16.92 16.67 12.30
N LEU A 91 16.52 15.52 12.84
CA LEU A 91 16.22 15.37 14.26
C LEU A 91 17.50 14.87 14.96
N GLY A 92 18.29 15.80 15.48
CA GLY A 92 19.64 15.52 15.97
C GLY A 92 20.54 15.02 14.83
N ARG A 93 20.95 13.75 14.89
CA ARG A 93 21.75 13.09 13.82
C ARG A 93 20.89 12.35 12.79
N ALA A 94 19.59 12.19 13.03
CA ALA A 94 18.70 11.45 12.13
C ALA A 94 18.21 12.33 10.98
N LYS A 95 18.31 11.84 9.75
CA LYS A 95 17.56 12.39 8.62
C LYS A 95 16.09 12.00 8.77
N THR A 96 15.17 12.94 8.63
CA THR A 96 13.74 12.67 8.73
C THR A 96 13.11 12.68 7.34
N SER A 97 12.17 11.76 7.13
CA SER A 97 11.39 11.69 5.89
C SER A 97 10.00 11.15 6.17
N ALA A 98 9.02 11.57 5.38
CA ALA A 98 7.66 11.06 5.44
C ALA A 98 7.13 10.77 4.03
N LYS A 99 6.16 9.87 3.95
CA LYS A 99 5.47 9.54 2.71
C LYS A 99 3.98 9.40 2.97
N VAL A 100 3.18 10.00 2.12
CA VAL A 100 1.74 9.70 1.98
C VAL A 100 1.47 9.32 0.53
N GLU A 101 0.78 8.19 0.31
CA GLU A 101 0.38 7.73 -1.03
C GLU A 101 -1.04 7.16 -0.98
N MET A 102 -1.85 7.46 -1.99
CA MET A 102 -3.23 6.99 -2.14
C MET A 102 -3.55 6.54 -3.57
N ASP A 103 -4.58 5.70 -3.70
CA ASP A 103 -5.23 5.34 -4.96
C ASP A 103 -6.76 5.29 -4.84
N PHE A 104 -7.45 4.98 -5.93
CA PHE A 104 -8.92 4.97 -6.01
C PHE A 104 -9.52 3.56 -6.03
N ARG A 105 -8.74 2.53 -5.65
CA ARG A 105 -9.22 1.13 -5.66
C ARG A 105 -10.41 0.94 -4.72
N GLY A 106 -10.41 1.60 -3.57
CA GLY A 106 -11.36 1.32 -2.50
C GLY A 106 -11.12 -0.01 -1.79
N SER A 107 -12.20 -0.61 -1.27
CA SER A 107 -12.15 -1.78 -0.40
C SER A 107 -13.23 -2.81 -0.76
N GLY A 108 -12.87 -4.09 -0.79
CA GLY A 108 -13.80 -5.17 -1.13
C GLY A 108 -14.41 -4.98 -2.52
N THR A 109 -15.74 -4.85 -2.56
CA THR A 109 -16.55 -4.58 -3.76
C THR A 109 -16.91 -3.10 -3.93
N THR A 110 -16.45 -2.22 -3.03
CA THR A 110 -16.67 -0.77 -3.13
C THR A 110 -15.49 -0.12 -3.84
N PHE A 111 -15.69 0.21 -5.12
CA PHE A 111 -14.68 0.82 -5.99
C PHE A 111 -14.79 2.35 -6.02
N SER A 112 -13.82 3.01 -6.65
CA SER A 112 -13.79 4.46 -6.86
C SER A 112 -13.77 5.28 -5.56
N THR A 113 -13.21 4.70 -4.49
CA THR A 113 -13.03 5.37 -3.19
C THR A 113 -11.55 5.52 -2.88
N VAL A 114 -11.19 6.62 -2.22
CA VAL A 114 -9.81 6.89 -1.84
C VAL A 114 -9.34 5.86 -0.84
N ARG A 115 -8.24 5.18 -1.16
CA ARG A 115 -7.58 4.21 -0.31
C ARG A 115 -6.18 4.67 0.03
N LEU A 116 -5.86 4.64 1.32
CA LEU A 116 -4.53 4.88 1.82
C LEU A 116 -3.60 3.71 1.50
N ARG A 117 -2.49 3.98 0.81
CA ARG A 117 -1.44 3.00 0.51
C ARG A 117 -0.31 3.16 1.51
N HIS A 118 0.41 4.26 1.45
CA HIS A 118 1.52 4.56 2.36
C HIS A 118 1.18 5.77 3.23
N ALA A 119 1.53 5.71 4.50
CA ALA A 119 1.48 6.82 5.45
C ALA A 119 2.46 6.53 6.57
N TYR A 120 3.69 7.02 6.46
CA TYR A 120 4.72 6.76 7.45
C TYR A 120 5.71 7.90 7.59
N LEU A 121 6.38 7.93 8.75
CA LEU A 121 7.59 8.69 9.05
C LEU A 121 8.77 7.71 9.11
N ASN A 122 9.95 8.14 8.68
CA ASN A 122 11.19 7.40 8.79
C ASN A 122 12.32 8.29 9.32
N LEU A 123 13.03 7.78 10.33
CA LEU A 123 14.21 8.37 10.93
C LEU A 123 15.42 7.53 10.53
N ASP A 124 16.42 8.14 9.89
CA ASP A 124 17.59 7.45 9.36
C ASP A 124 18.89 8.03 9.91
N TRP A 125 19.66 7.22 10.64
CA TRP A 125 20.98 7.55 11.17
C TRP A 125 22.13 6.99 10.32
N GLY A 126 21.84 6.51 9.10
CA GLY A 126 22.80 5.96 8.14
C GLY A 126 23.01 4.46 8.27
N LYS A 127 23.10 3.92 9.50
CA LYS A 127 23.14 2.47 9.76
C LYS A 127 21.81 1.96 10.33
N PRO A 128 21.35 2.43 11.51
CA PRO A 128 20.01 2.15 11.95
C PRO A 128 19.01 3.10 11.30
N SER A 129 17.83 2.58 11.00
CA SER A 129 16.65 3.38 10.65
C SER A 129 15.42 2.87 11.38
N LEU A 130 14.51 3.79 11.70
CA LEU A 130 13.24 3.52 12.35
C LEU A 130 12.10 4.09 11.52
N LEU A 131 11.18 3.23 11.10
CA LEU A 131 9.98 3.58 10.37
C LEU A 131 8.75 3.37 11.26
N LEU A 132 7.86 4.37 11.26
CA LEU A 132 6.61 4.40 12.00
C LEU A 132 5.46 4.71 11.04
N GLY A 133 4.51 3.77 10.90
CA GLY A 133 3.29 3.99 10.12
C GLY A 133 2.99 2.86 9.15
N GLN A 134 2.12 3.12 8.17
CA GLN A 134 1.66 2.14 7.21
C GLN A 134 2.56 2.09 5.97
N THR A 135 3.13 0.92 5.71
CA THR A 135 3.85 0.64 4.47
C THR A 135 3.75 -0.85 4.11
N TRP A 136 4.46 -1.28 3.07
CA TRP A 136 4.54 -2.68 2.66
C TRP A 136 4.90 -3.59 3.84
N HIS A 137 4.30 -4.77 3.85
CA HIS A 137 4.70 -5.84 4.75
C HIS A 137 6.21 -6.11 4.60
N PRO A 138 6.99 -6.32 5.68
CA PRO A 138 8.45 -6.50 5.58
C PRO A 138 8.89 -7.59 4.61
N LEU A 139 8.15 -8.71 4.53
CA LEU A 139 8.40 -9.80 3.60
C LEU A 139 8.08 -9.50 2.12
N TYR A 140 7.71 -8.27 1.79
CA TYR A 140 7.40 -7.84 0.43
C TYR A 140 8.46 -6.87 -0.11
N GLY A 141 8.92 -7.11 -1.35
CA GLY A 141 9.67 -6.13 -2.13
C GLY A 141 11.12 -6.51 -2.47
N ASP A 142 11.77 -7.38 -1.69
CA ASP A 142 13.17 -7.74 -1.95
C ASP A 142 13.34 -8.63 -3.20
N VAL A 143 12.34 -9.46 -3.48
CA VAL A 143 12.24 -10.26 -4.70
C VAL A 143 10.81 -10.11 -5.18
N ALA A 144 10.52 -9.15 -6.04
CA ALA A 144 9.17 -8.96 -6.60
C ALA A 144 9.24 -9.02 -8.12
N PRO A 145 8.36 -9.81 -8.80
CA PRO A 145 8.36 -9.88 -10.24
C PRO A 145 7.84 -8.55 -10.83
N GLN A 146 8.47 -8.11 -11.92
CA GLN A 146 7.91 -7.01 -12.71
C GLN A 146 6.84 -7.58 -13.64
N ILE A 147 5.59 -7.30 -13.33
CA ILE A 147 4.44 -7.73 -14.13
C ILE A 147 3.48 -6.59 -14.39
N LEU A 148 2.75 -6.69 -15.51
CA LEU A 148 1.74 -5.71 -15.89
C LEU A 148 0.52 -5.80 -14.96
N ASN A 149 0.11 -7.02 -14.62
CA ASN A 149 -1.02 -7.29 -13.74
C ASN A 149 -0.72 -6.80 -12.32
N LEU A 150 -1.73 -6.29 -11.62
CA LEU A 150 -1.58 -5.74 -10.28
C LEU A 150 -1.35 -6.82 -9.21
N ASN A 151 -1.67 -8.08 -9.47
CA ASN A 151 -1.59 -9.12 -8.47
C ASN A 151 -0.18 -9.32 -7.87
N MET A 152 0.87 -8.84 -8.55
CA MET A 152 2.27 -8.83 -8.11
C MET A 152 2.74 -10.19 -7.54
N GLY A 153 2.27 -11.29 -8.14
CA GLY A 153 2.60 -12.65 -7.70
C GLY A 153 1.76 -13.18 -6.53
N ALA A 154 0.65 -12.53 -6.17
CA ALA A 154 -0.35 -13.10 -5.28
C ALA A 154 -0.95 -14.40 -5.87
N PRO A 155 -1.31 -15.39 -5.03
CA PRO A 155 -1.31 -15.35 -3.56
C PRO A 155 0.06 -15.68 -2.91
N PHE A 156 1.11 -15.92 -3.69
CA PHE A 156 2.40 -16.40 -3.19
C PHE A 156 3.24 -15.32 -2.49
N GLN A 157 3.12 -14.06 -2.92
CA GLN A 157 3.78 -12.94 -2.25
C GLN A 157 2.84 -12.19 -1.30
N PRO A 158 3.33 -11.72 -0.14
CA PRO A 158 2.54 -10.97 0.82
C PRO A 158 2.24 -9.56 0.30
N PHE A 159 1.30 -9.46 -0.64
CA PHE A 159 0.84 -8.21 -1.25
C PHE A 159 -0.09 -7.44 -0.32
N SER A 160 0.46 -6.98 0.81
CA SER A 160 -0.28 -6.26 1.83
C SER A 160 0.51 -5.08 2.39
N ARG A 161 -0.23 -4.10 2.92
CA ARG A 161 0.33 -2.99 3.69
C ARG A 161 -0.30 -3.00 5.06
N ALA A 162 0.50 -2.66 6.04
CA ALA A 162 0.10 -2.70 7.43
C ALA A 162 0.79 -1.58 8.21
N PRO A 163 0.08 -0.95 9.17
CA PRO A 163 0.71 -0.13 10.20
C PRO A 163 1.77 -0.96 10.92
N GLN A 164 2.99 -0.42 11.01
CA GLN A 164 4.12 -1.10 11.61
C GLN A 164 5.10 -0.12 12.27
N ILE A 165 5.79 -0.63 13.28
CA ILE A 165 7.03 -0.06 13.80
C ILE A 165 8.15 -0.96 13.28
N ARG A 166 9.01 -0.43 12.41
CA ARG A 166 10.06 -1.21 11.76
C ARG A 166 11.43 -0.61 12.01
N PHE A 167 12.28 -1.38 12.65
CA PHE A 167 13.70 -1.10 12.82
C PHE A 167 14.51 -1.83 11.76
N ARG A 168 15.46 -1.14 11.14
CA ARG A 168 16.43 -1.74 10.21
C ARG A 168 17.84 -1.37 10.60
N TYR A 169 18.76 -2.31 10.48
CA TYR A 169 20.19 -2.09 10.73
C TYR A 169 21.00 -2.64 9.55
N LYS A 170 21.77 -1.78 8.90
CA LYS A 170 22.67 -2.15 7.79
C LYS A 170 24.09 -2.37 8.28
N ALA A 171 24.64 -3.54 7.97
CA ALA A 171 26.00 -3.99 8.28
C ALA A 171 26.67 -4.52 7.01
N GLY A 172 27.28 -3.63 6.23
CA GLY A 172 27.81 -3.97 4.90
C GLY A 172 26.69 -4.42 3.96
N ASP A 173 26.84 -5.60 3.38
CA ASP A 173 25.86 -6.21 2.47
C ASP A 173 24.70 -6.89 3.20
N ILE A 174 24.67 -6.88 4.53
CA ILE A 174 23.63 -7.52 5.33
C ILE A 174 22.70 -6.45 5.93
N GLN A 175 21.40 -6.65 5.80
CA GLN A 175 20.38 -5.84 6.46
C GLN A 175 19.56 -6.71 7.41
N LEU A 176 19.53 -6.31 8.68
CA LEU A 176 18.65 -6.87 9.70
C LEU A 176 17.39 -6.01 9.81
N THR A 177 16.22 -6.63 9.71
CA THR A 177 14.92 -5.96 9.82
C THR A 177 14.11 -6.58 10.95
N GLY A 178 13.72 -5.78 11.94
CA GLY A 178 12.76 -6.15 12.97
C GLY A 178 11.50 -5.30 12.82
N ALA A 179 10.31 -5.90 12.85
CA ALA A 179 9.05 -5.17 12.72
C ALA A 179 7.95 -5.69 13.65
N ALA A 180 7.29 -4.77 14.33
CA ALA A 180 6.02 -4.99 15.01
C ALA A 180 4.88 -4.51 14.11
N ILE A 181 3.93 -5.39 13.77
CA ILE A 181 2.94 -5.14 12.72
C ILE A 181 1.52 -5.25 13.30
N TRP A 182 0.68 -4.28 12.98
CA TRP A 182 -0.74 -4.28 13.28
C TRP A 182 -1.55 -4.62 12.04
N GLN A 183 -2.61 -5.39 12.27
CA GLN A 183 -3.57 -5.71 11.23
C GLN A 183 -4.53 -4.54 11.03
N SER A 184 -4.75 -4.14 9.77
CA SER A 184 -5.65 -3.03 9.44
C SER A 184 -6.65 -3.39 8.33
N GLN A 185 -6.16 -3.75 7.14
CA GLN A 185 -7.02 -3.87 5.97
C GLN A 185 -7.58 -5.28 5.72
N TYR A 186 -6.79 -6.32 5.95
CA TYR A 186 -7.18 -7.71 5.71
C TYR A 186 -7.52 -8.36 7.04
N LEU A 187 -8.75 -8.87 7.19
CA LEU A 187 -9.22 -9.52 8.43
C LEU A 187 -8.58 -10.90 8.61
N SER A 188 -8.33 -11.27 9.85
CA SER A 188 -7.80 -12.61 10.15
C SER A 188 -8.92 -13.61 10.04
N GLN A 189 -8.57 -14.75 9.46
CA GLN A 189 -9.33 -15.97 9.62
C GLN A 189 -9.09 -16.51 11.03
N GLY A 190 -10.14 -16.59 11.82
CA GLY A 190 -10.12 -17.29 13.10
C GLY A 190 -11.30 -18.24 13.21
N PRO A 191 -11.52 -18.88 14.38
CA PRO A 191 -12.61 -19.83 14.58
C PRO A 191 -14.00 -19.27 14.24
N ASP A 192 -14.21 -17.96 14.36
CA ASP A 192 -15.46 -17.26 14.05
C ASP A 192 -15.50 -16.73 12.59
N GLY A 193 -14.57 -17.16 11.73
CA GLY A 193 -14.40 -16.65 10.36
C GLY A 193 -13.73 -15.27 10.28
N LYS A 194 -13.70 -14.66 9.08
CA LYS A 194 -13.10 -13.33 8.85
C LYS A 194 -13.84 -12.26 9.66
N SER A 195 -13.23 -11.72 10.72
CA SER A 195 -13.86 -10.66 11.51
C SER A 195 -12.88 -9.61 12.07
N GLN A 196 -13.40 -8.40 12.35
CA GLN A 196 -12.66 -7.35 13.05
C GLN A 196 -12.46 -7.65 14.54
N LYS A 197 -13.17 -8.64 15.09
CA LYS A 197 -13.14 -9.03 16.50
C LYS A 197 -11.71 -9.34 16.97
N TYR A 198 -10.92 -9.98 16.10
CA TYR A 198 -9.52 -10.31 16.36
C TYR A 198 -8.56 -9.13 16.33
N ILE A 199 -8.97 -8.00 15.77
CA ILE A 199 -8.16 -6.76 15.76
C ILE A 199 -8.49 -5.96 17.02
N LYS A 200 -9.79 -5.83 17.34
CA LYS A 200 -10.27 -5.01 18.47
C LYS A 200 -9.92 -5.59 19.84
N LYS A 201 -9.67 -6.90 19.94
CA LYS A 201 -9.36 -7.58 21.22
C LYS A 201 -7.87 -7.64 21.55
N VAL A 202 -6.98 -7.09 20.74
CA VAL A 202 -5.53 -7.20 20.93
C VAL A 202 -4.93 -5.81 21.16
N VAL A 203 -4.26 -5.63 22.31
CA VAL A 203 -3.60 -4.37 22.70
C VAL A 203 -2.16 -4.27 22.15
N TYR A 204 -1.60 -5.40 21.70
CA TYR A 204 -0.22 -5.56 21.26
C TYR A 204 -0.13 -5.83 19.75
N PRO A 205 1.06 -5.68 19.12
CA PRO A 205 1.24 -6.03 17.71
C PRO A 205 0.82 -7.48 17.46
N LYS A 206 0.13 -7.73 16.34
CA LYS A 206 -0.37 -9.06 16.03
C LYS A 206 0.76 -10.02 15.60
N SER A 207 1.84 -9.46 15.07
CA SER A 207 3.03 -10.21 14.67
C SER A 207 4.28 -9.38 14.94
N ILE A 208 5.31 -10.07 15.44
CA ILE A 208 6.69 -9.59 15.48
C ILE A 208 7.46 -10.38 14.44
N LEU A 209 8.17 -9.69 13.55
CA LEU A 209 8.89 -10.30 12.45
C LEU A 209 10.36 -9.88 12.49
N VAL A 210 11.24 -10.86 12.30
CA VAL A 210 12.68 -10.64 12.09
C VAL A 210 13.05 -11.22 10.74
N GLN A 211 13.71 -10.42 9.92
CA GLN A 211 14.16 -10.79 8.58
C GLN A 211 15.62 -10.37 8.40
N ILE A 212 16.40 -11.24 7.78
CA ILE A 212 17.79 -10.98 7.41
C ILE A 212 17.85 -11.03 5.89
N THR A 213 18.32 -9.95 5.26
CA THR A 213 18.54 -9.91 3.82
C THR A 213 20.00 -9.64 3.51
N LYS A 214 20.50 -10.29 2.46
CA LYS A 214 21.79 -9.96 1.86
C LYS A 214 21.51 -9.17 0.59
N GLU A 215 21.96 -7.92 0.54
CA GLU A 215 21.96 -7.15 -0.70
C GLU A 215 22.98 -7.78 -1.65
N ALA A 216 22.55 -8.13 -2.86
CA ALA A 216 23.48 -8.54 -3.91
C ALA A 216 24.23 -7.30 -4.37
N THR A 217 25.54 -7.26 -4.14
CA THR A 217 26.44 -6.31 -4.77
C THR A 217 26.52 -6.65 -6.26
N GLY A 218 25.92 -5.79 -7.08
CA GLY A 218 26.06 -5.80 -8.55
C GLY A 218 27.26 -4.97 -8.97
#